data_AF-A0A661G434-F1
#
_entry.id   AF-A0A661G434-F1
#
_cell.length_a   1.000
_cell.length_b   1.000
_cell.length_c   1.000
_cell.angle_alpha   90.00
_cell.angle_beta   90.00
_cell.angle_gamma   90.00
#
_symmetry.space_group_name_H-M   'P 1'
#
loop_
_entity.id
_entity.type
_entity.pdbx_description
1 polymer ?
#
loop_
_entity_poly.entity_id
_entity_poly.type
_entity_poly.pdbx_seq_one_letter_code
_entity_poly.pdbx_strand_id
1 'polypeptide(L)'
;MGLAKDYLAKDTQILIAGAGEGGGLEYQLLKLEPEASAIAALDINPEQYKVPEIDCQFCDLNGRIPFDDASFDVCFSIEVIEHLNNPQNIINEAHRVLKSGGMLFLSTPNLNSIAQKLRFLFSDEFQWFREKDHRILGHIHPIVPPRLFRRLVSLSQAAMADSSNC
;
A
#
# COMPACT_ATOMS: atom_id res chain seq x y z
N MET A 1 11.66 -1.29 -10.27
CA MET A 1 10.70 -0.18 -10.41
C MET A 1 10.48 0.20 -11.89
N GLY A 2 10.18 -0.78 -12.76
CA GLY A 2 9.96 -0.54 -14.19
C GLY A 2 8.50 -0.14 -14.48
N LEU A 3 7.54 -0.90 -13.93
CA LEU A 3 6.10 -0.67 -14.14
C LEU A 3 5.57 0.68 -13.65
N ALA A 4 6.14 1.23 -12.57
CA ALA A 4 5.65 2.49 -12.01
C ALA A 4 6.03 3.70 -12.88
N LYS A 5 7.14 3.64 -13.63
CA LYS A 5 7.63 4.80 -14.39
C LYS A 5 6.67 5.26 -15.47
N ASP A 6 5.94 4.33 -16.10
CA ASP A 6 4.98 4.64 -17.16
C ASP A 6 3.78 5.45 -16.65
N TYR A 7 3.54 5.44 -15.34
CA TYR A 7 2.44 6.16 -14.67
C TYR A 7 2.91 7.39 -13.89
N LEU A 8 4.21 7.63 -13.82
CA LEU A 8 4.82 8.75 -13.08
C LEU A 8 5.20 9.87 -14.05
N ALA A 9 4.18 10.44 -14.70
CA ALA A 9 4.32 11.56 -15.62
C ALA A 9 4.43 12.90 -14.87
N LYS A 10 4.62 13.99 -15.61
CA LYS A 10 4.53 15.36 -15.09
C LYS A 10 3.14 15.61 -14.48
N ASP A 11 3.07 16.34 -13.36
CA ASP A 11 1.84 16.74 -12.65
C ASP A 11 1.09 15.61 -11.92
N THR A 12 1.69 14.43 -11.79
CA THR A 12 1.08 13.26 -11.14
C THR A 12 0.86 13.50 -9.64
N GLN A 13 -0.37 13.26 -9.15
CA GLN A 13 -0.69 13.27 -7.73
C GLN A 13 -0.48 11.88 -7.14
N ILE A 14 0.45 11.78 -6.18
CA ILE A 14 0.90 10.51 -5.61
C ILE A 14 0.56 10.46 -4.12
N LEU A 15 -0.07 9.37 -3.69
CA LEU A 15 -0.31 9.04 -2.29
C LEU A 15 0.61 7.90 -1.84
N ILE A 16 1.27 8.06 -0.69
CA ILE A 16 1.96 7.00 0.04
C ILE A 16 1.16 6.73 1.31
N ALA A 17 0.43 5.61 1.34
CA ALA A 17 -0.38 5.18 2.47
C ALA A 17 0.39 4.14 3.31
N GLY A 18 0.93 4.59 4.43
CA GLY A 18 1.78 3.83 5.34
C GLY A 18 3.25 4.01 4.99
N ALA A 19 3.74 5.24 5.14
CA ALA A 19 5.09 5.63 4.73
C ALA A 19 6.19 5.12 5.69
N GLY A 20 5.83 4.73 6.92
CA GLY A 20 6.76 4.31 7.96
C GLY A 20 7.82 5.38 8.26
N GLU A 21 9.08 4.96 8.36
CA GLU A 21 10.21 5.90 8.47
C GLU A 21 10.58 6.57 7.13
N GLY A 22 9.99 6.11 6.02
CA GLY A 22 10.33 6.48 4.65
C GLY A 22 11.68 5.94 4.16
N GLY A 23 12.13 6.44 3.01
CA GLY A 23 13.46 6.30 2.46
C GLY A 23 13.48 5.61 1.10
N GLY A 24 13.13 4.33 1.03
CA GLY A 24 13.36 3.53 -0.18
C GLY A 24 12.51 3.95 -1.39
N LEU A 25 11.21 4.11 -1.20
CA LEU A 25 10.26 4.49 -2.24
C LEU A 25 10.36 5.98 -2.53
N GLU A 26 10.37 6.78 -1.47
CA GLU A 26 10.37 8.24 -1.48
C GLU A 26 11.59 8.78 -2.21
N TYR A 27 12.80 8.33 -1.86
CA TYR A 27 14.01 8.79 -2.57
C TYR A 27 14.05 8.33 -4.02
N GLN A 28 13.37 7.23 -4.36
CA GLN A 28 13.24 6.82 -5.74
C GLN A 28 12.25 7.70 -6.50
N LEU A 29 11.11 8.06 -5.90
CA LEU A 29 10.16 9.01 -6.47
C LEU A 29 10.77 10.39 -6.66
N LEU A 30 11.52 10.89 -5.67
CA LEU A 30 12.24 12.17 -5.74
C LEU A 30 13.34 12.21 -6.82
N LYS A 31 13.96 11.06 -7.14
CA LYS A 31 14.97 10.94 -8.19
C LYS A 31 14.38 10.89 -9.60
N LEU A 32 13.11 10.52 -9.74
CA LEU A 32 12.44 10.51 -11.03
C LEU A 32 12.04 11.94 -11.36
N GLU A 33 12.90 12.66 -12.10
CA GLU A 33 12.72 14.02 -12.66
C GLU A 33 11.35 14.66 -12.32
N PRO A 34 11.18 15.16 -11.07
CA PRO A 34 9.88 15.35 -10.44
C PRO A 34 9.34 16.75 -10.65
N GLU A 35 9.70 17.44 -11.75
CA GLU A 35 9.42 18.88 -11.92
C GLU A 35 7.94 19.27 -11.75
N ALA A 36 7.00 18.31 -11.69
CA ALA A 36 5.65 18.63 -11.24
C ALA A 36 4.86 17.56 -10.44
N SER A 37 5.47 16.46 -9.97
CA SER A 37 4.69 15.45 -9.23
C SER A 37 4.50 15.85 -7.77
N ALA A 38 3.27 15.88 -7.28
CA ALA A 38 2.95 16.18 -5.88
C ALA A 38 2.81 14.88 -5.08
N ILE A 39 3.53 14.78 -3.96
CA ILE A 39 3.55 13.58 -3.12
C ILE A 39 2.96 13.91 -1.76
N ALA A 40 1.94 13.14 -1.36
CA ALA A 40 1.38 13.13 -0.01
C ALA A 40 1.77 11.82 0.69
N ALA A 41 2.31 11.90 1.90
CA ALA A 41 2.63 10.73 2.72
C ALA A 41 1.78 10.68 3.99
N LEU A 42 1.33 9.48 4.35
CA LEU A 42 0.53 9.22 5.54
C LEU A 42 1.13 8.09 6.35
N ASP A 43 1.19 8.24 7.68
CA ASP A 43 1.55 7.15 8.59
C ASP A 43 0.89 7.32 9.97
N ILE A 44 0.82 6.25 10.76
CA ILE A 44 0.35 6.32 12.15
C ILE A 44 1.39 6.96 13.08
N ASN A 45 2.68 6.93 12.70
CA ASN A 45 3.80 7.48 13.46
C ASN A 45 4.64 8.47 12.63
N PRO A 46 4.08 9.62 12.19
CA PRO A 46 4.77 10.56 11.31
C PRO A 46 6.05 11.15 11.94
N GLU A 47 6.18 11.14 13.27
CA GLU A 47 7.38 11.60 13.97
C GLU A 47 8.64 10.77 13.69
N GLN A 48 8.47 9.54 13.18
CA GLN A 48 9.57 8.64 12.82
C GLN A 48 9.99 8.80 11.35
N TYR A 49 9.26 9.60 10.58
CA TYR A 49 9.50 9.81 9.16
C TYR A 49 10.74 10.66 8.91
N LYS A 50 11.60 10.24 7.98
CA LYS A 50 12.97 10.77 7.81
C LYS A 50 13.22 11.48 6.48
N VAL A 51 12.21 11.59 5.61
CA VAL A 51 12.37 12.19 4.28
C VAL A 51 11.90 13.65 4.32
N PRO A 52 12.81 14.64 4.40
CA PRO A 52 12.43 16.03 4.64
C PRO A 52 11.74 16.71 3.45
N GLU A 53 11.88 16.18 2.23
CA GLU A 53 11.30 16.75 1.02
C GLU A 53 9.79 16.49 0.89
N ILE A 54 9.22 15.58 1.69
CA ILE A 54 7.82 15.18 1.63
C ILE A 54 7.23 15.36 3.02
N ASP A 55 6.09 16.04 3.12
CA ASP A 55 5.37 16.12 4.39
C ASP A 55 4.63 14.81 4.67
N CYS A 56 4.87 14.22 5.83
CA CYS A 56 4.18 13.01 6.29
C CYS A 56 3.20 13.38 7.39
N GLN A 57 1.92 13.09 7.15
CA GLN A 57 0.83 13.44 8.05
C GLN A 57 0.34 12.22 8.82
N PHE A 58 -0.11 12.46 10.05
CA PHE A 58 -0.73 11.44 10.87
C PHE A 58 -2.02 10.91 10.21
N CYS A 59 -2.14 9.58 10.05
CA CYS A 59 -3.37 8.92 9.65
C CYS A 59 -3.42 7.47 10.13
N ASP A 60 -4.53 7.09 10.78
CA ASP A 60 -4.85 5.68 11.01
C ASP A 60 -5.56 5.10 9.77
N LEU A 61 -4.85 4.24 9.04
CA LEU A 61 -5.33 3.58 7.82
C LEU A 61 -6.41 2.52 8.05
N ASN A 62 -6.76 2.21 9.30
CA ASN A 62 -7.98 1.45 9.62
C ASN A 62 -9.24 2.29 9.43
N GLY A 63 -9.12 3.62 9.40
CA GLY A 63 -10.20 4.57 9.20
C GLY A 63 -10.27 5.13 7.78
N ARG A 64 -10.92 6.28 7.64
CA ARG A 64 -11.03 7.00 6.37
C ARG A 64 -9.75 7.77 6.09
N ILE A 65 -9.22 7.64 4.87
CA ILE A 65 -8.10 8.45 4.39
C ILE A 65 -8.59 9.91 4.23
N PRO A 66 -7.87 10.91 4.78
CA PRO A 66 -8.32 12.31 4.85
C PRO A 66 -8.17 13.07 3.53
N PHE A 67 -8.56 12.45 2.42
CA PHE A 67 -8.56 13.04 1.08
C PHE A 67 -9.91 12.82 0.40
N ASP A 68 -10.25 13.72 -0.49
CA ASP A 68 -11.47 13.64 -1.29
C ASP A 68 -11.38 12.50 -2.30
N ASP A 69 -12.53 12.10 -2.81
CA ASP A 69 -12.64 11.09 -3.86
C ASP A 69 -11.90 11.54 -5.12
N ALA A 70 -11.25 10.62 -5.83
CA ALA A 70 -10.53 10.90 -7.08
C ALA A 70 -9.45 12.01 -6.98
N SER A 71 -8.72 12.07 -5.86
CA SER A 71 -7.64 13.03 -5.64
C SER A 71 -6.29 12.62 -6.25
N PHE A 72 -6.01 11.32 -6.35
CA PHE A 72 -4.68 10.80 -6.71
C PHE A 72 -4.68 10.01 -8.02
N ASP A 73 -3.58 10.11 -8.76
CA ASP A 73 -3.32 9.30 -9.95
C ASP A 73 -2.68 7.95 -9.56
N VAL A 74 -1.84 7.96 -8.52
CA VAL A 74 -1.13 6.77 -8.03
C VAL A 74 -1.20 6.69 -6.51
N CYS A 75 -1.47 5.50 -5.98
CA CYS A 75 -1.44 5.19 -4.55
C CYS A 75 -0.45 4.05 -4.30
N PHE A 76 0.46 4.22 -3.36
CA PHE A 76 1.38 3.20 -2.87
C PHE A 76 0.95 2.75 -1.48
N SER A 77 0.93 1.44 -1.25
CA SER A 77 0.77 0.83 0.08
C SER A 77 1.64 -0.41 0.14
N ILE A 78 2.83 -0.29 0.74
CA ILE A 78 3.92 -1.25 0.60
C ILE A 78 4.21 -1.87 1.97
N GLU A 79 3.90 -3.16 2.14
CA GLU A 79 4.05 -3.88 3.42
C GLU A 79 3.26 -3.20 4.57
N VAL A 80 2.02 -2.80 4.28
CA VAL A 80 1.13 -2.09 5.23
C VAL A 80 -0.11 -2.90 5.56
N ILE A 81 -0.69 -3.52 4.53
CA ILE A 81 -2.03 -4.13 4.59
C ILE A 81 -2.15 -5.26 5.62
N GLU A 82 -1.05 -5.94 5.93
CA GLU A 82 -0.95 -7.02 6.93
C GLU A 82 -0.97 -6.54 8.39
N HIS A 83 -0.72 -5.25 8.62
CA HIS A 83 -0.78 -4.61 9.93
C HIS A 83 -2.18 -4.07 10.26
N LEU A 84 -3.07 -4.02 9.26
CA LEU A 84 -4.41 -3.45 9.43
C LEU A 84 -5.38 -4.48 9.99
N ASN A 85 -6.26 -4.02 10.90
CA ASN A 85 -7.36 -4.81 11.42
C ASN A 85 -8.41 -5.10 10.33
N ASN A 86 -8.56 -4.17 9.40
CA ASN A 86 -9.43 -4.31 8.23
C ASN A 86 -8.66 -4.08 6.92
N PRO A 87 -7.97 -5.10 6.40
CA PRO A 87 -7.27 -5.07 5.11
C PRO A 87 -8.17 -4.66 3.93
N GLN A 88 -9.47 -4.85 4.07
CA GLN A 88 -10.44 -4.46 3.06
C GLN A 88 -10.60 -2.94 2.94
N ASN A 89 -10.52 -2.25 4.08
CA ASN A 89 -10.73 -0.82 4.16
C ASN A 89 -9.69 -0.06 3.34
N ILE A 90 -8.40 -0.42 3.45
CA ILE A 90 -7.34 0.26 2.71
C ILE A 90 -7.49 0.11 1.19
N ILE A 91 -8.00 -1.03 0.71
CA ILE A 91 -8.26 -1.24 -0.72
C ILE A 91 -9.43 -0.38 -1.17
N ASN A 92 -10.51 -0.32 -0.39
CA ASN A 92 -11.69 0.50 -0.72
C ASN A 92 -11.35 2.00 -0.67
N GLU A 93 -10.59 2.44 0.33
CA GLU A 93 -10.16 3.83 0.46
C GLU A 93 -9.18 4.20 -0.63
N ALA A 94 -8.22 3.32 -0.98
CA ALA A 94 -7.35 3.52 -2.13
C ALA A 94 -8.16 3.65 -3.42
N HIS A 95 -9.16 2.79 -3.65
CA HIS A 95 -10.06 2.90 -4.80
C HIS A 95 -10.83 4.23 -4.80
N ARG A 96 -11.33 4.68 -3.64
CA ARG A 96 -12.07 5.94 -3.51
C ARG A 96 -11.21 7.15 -3.83
N VAL A 97 -10.00 7.23 -3.28
CA VAL A 97 -9.12 8.40 -3.45
C VAL A 97 -8.39 8.40 -4.80
N LEU A 98 -8.34 7.26 -5.50
CA LEU A 98 -7.79 7.19 -6.85
C LEU A 98 -8.78 7.75 -7.88
N LYS A 99 -8.26 8.50 -8.85
CA LYS A 99 -8.99 8.92 -10.04
C LYS A 99 -9.37 7.69 -10.88
N SER A 100 -10.35 7.85 -11.76
CA SER A 100 -10.65 6.82 -12.77
C SER A 100 -9.40 6.55 -13.62
N GLY A 101 -8.98 5.28 -13.70
CA GLY A 101 -7.73 4.87 -14.37
C GLY A 101 -6.47 5.03 -13.51
N GLY A 102 -6.60 5.51 -12.28
CA GLY A 102 -5.51 5.58 -11.31
C GLY A 102 -5.04 4.19 -10.86
N MET A 103 -3.81 4.13 -10.35
CA MET A 103 -3.14 2.87 -10.06
C MET A 103 -2.85 2.69 -8.57
N LEU A 104 -3.19 1.52 -8.02
CA LEU A 104 -2.77 1.09 -6.69
C LEU A 104 -1.59 0.12 -6.79
N PHE A 105 -0.44 0.52 -6.24
CA PHE A 105 0.70 -0.36 -6.01
C PHE A 105 0.64 -0.89 -4.58
N LEU A 106 0.32 -2.18 -4.45
CA LEU A 106 0.15 -2.87 -3.18
C LEU A 106 1.19 -3.98 -3.03
N SER A 107 1.89 -4.05 -1.91
CA SER A 107 2.72 -5.21 -1.52
C SER A 107 2.39 -5.69 -0.11
N THR A 108 2.71 -6.97 0.14
CA THR A 108 2.54 -7.62 1.44
C THR A 108 3.47 -8.84 1.49
N PRO A 109 3.93 -9.29 2.67
CA PRO A 109 4.83 -10.41 2.81
C PRO A 109 4.28 -11.67 2.16
N ASN A 110 5.07 -12.29 1.29
CA ASN A 110 4.68 -13.52 0.63
C ASN A 110 4.85 -14.74 1.55
N LEU A 111 3.76 -15.13 2.22
CA LEU A 111 3.71 -16.32 3.08
C LEU A 111 3.87 -17.65 2.34
N ASN A 112 3.82 -17.66 1.00
CA ASN A 112 3.93 -18.85 0.17
C ASN A 112 5.37 -19.22 -0.24
N SER A 113 6.39 -18.51 0.25
CA SER A 113 7.79 -18.86 -0.04
C SER A 113 8.11 -20.30 0.39
N ILE A 114 8.69 -21.09 -0.52
CA ILE A 114 9.18 -22.47 -0.25
C ILE A 114 10.14 -22.48 0.95
N ALA A 115 10.88 -21.39 1.18
CA ALA A 115 11.75 -21.24 2.32
C ALA A 115 10.99 -21.15 3.66
N GLN A 116 9.78 -20.55 3.68
CA GLN A 116 8.90 -20.53 4.85
C GLN A 116 8.28 -21.91 5.11
N LYS A 117 7.87 -22.61 4.04
CA LYS A 117 7.30 -23.97 4.12
C LYS A 117 8.33 -25.01 4.59
N LEU A 118 9.56 -24.94 4.08
CA LEU A 118 10.67 -25.81 4.52
C LEU A 118 11.06 -25.51 5.97
N ARG A 119 11.08 -24.24 6.40
CA ARG A 119 11.33 -23.90 7.81
C ARG A 119 10.22 -24.39 8.73
N PHE A 120 8.95 -24.24 8.36
CA PHE A 120 7.82 -24.77 9.13
C PHE A 120 7.96 -26.28 9.38
N LEU A 121 8.36 -27.04 8.35
CA LEU A 121 8.61 -28.49 8.44
C LEU A 121 9.69 -28.90 9.46
N PHE A 122 10.62 -27.99 9.83
CA PHE A 122 11.69 -28.26 10.79
C PHE A 122 11.56 -27.49 12.11
N SER A 123 10.55 -26.63 12.27
CA SER A 123 10.44 -25.76 13.44
C SER A 123 9.01 -25.47 13.93
N ASP A 124 7.98 -26.14 13.39
CA ASP A 124 6.55 -26.01 13.76
C ASP A 124 6.01 -24.56 13.81
N GLU A 125 6.74 -23.59 13.25
CA GLU A 125 6.47 -22.17 13.40
C GLU A 125 6.70 -21.42 12.09
N PHE A 126 5.75 -20.55 11.73
CA PHE A 126 5.92 -19.62 10.62
C PHE A 126 6.77 -18.43 11.09
N GLN A 127 7.86 -18.15 10.37
CA GLN A 127 8.61 -16.89 10.54
C GLN A 127 7.62 -15.73 10.33
N TRP A 128 7.60 -14.75 11.26
CA TRP A 128 6.72 -13.56 11.32
C TRP A 128 5.35 -13.70 12.02
N PHE A 129 4.96 -14.89 12.49
CA PHE A 129 3.71 -15.10 13.27
C PHE A 129 3.98 -15.68 14.67
N ARG A 130 5.13 -15.35 15.26
CA ARG A 130 5.42 -15.71 16.65
C ARG A 130 4.69 -14.74 17.59
N GLU A 131 4.31 -15.24 18.76
CA GLU A 131 3.72 -14.44 19.85
C GLU A 131 4.61 -13.25 20.26
N LYS A 132 5.94 -13.38 20.06
CA LYS A 132 6.92 -12.31 20.26
C LYS A 132 6.94 -11.26 19.14
N ASP A 133 6.58 -11.64 17.91
CA ASP A 133 6.57 -10.74 16.74
C ASP A 133 5.26 -9.92 16.68
N HIS A 134 4.16 -10.40 17.26
CA HIS A 134 2.92 -9.63 17.40
C HIS A 134 3.10 -8.33 18.20
N ARG A 135 4.06 -8.31 19.14
CA ARG A 135 4.36 -7.12 19.97
C ARG A 135 5.41 -6.19 19.36
N ILE A 136 6.16 -6.63 18.36
CA ILE A 136 7.32 -5.89 17.81
C ILE A 136 7.11 -5.48 16.35
N LEU A 137 6.40 -6.29 15.56
CA LEU A 137 6.19 -6.11 14.12
C LEU A 137 4.72 -5.87 13.76
N GLY A 138 3.76 -6.21 14.62
CA GLY A 138 2.35 -5.83 14.41
C GLY A 138 1.64 -6.51 13.23
N HIS A 139 2.11 -7.67 12.75
CA HIS A 139 1.39 -8.44 11.72
C HIS A 139 0.15 -9.11 12.34
N ILE A 140 -1.05 -8.77 11.86
CA ILE A 140 -2.33 -9.24 12.41
C ILE A 140 -3.01 -10.26 11.48
N HIS A 141 -2.85 -10.13 10.16
CA HIS A 141 -3.50 -11.00 9.19
C HIS A 141 -2.51 -11.70 8.24
N PRO A 142 -2.54 -13.05 8.15
CA PRO A 142 -1.88 -13.74 7.07
C PRO A 142 -2.67 -13.55 5.76
N ILE A 143 -2.22 -12.64 4.90
CA ILE A 143 -2.83 -12.47 3.58
C ILE A 143 -2.33 -13.57 2.65
N VAL A 144 -3.21 -14.50 2.35
CA VAL A 144 -2.94 -15.57 1.38
C VAL A 144 -3.23 -15.04 -0.04
N PRO A 145 -2.28 -15.10 -0.99
CA PRO A 145 -2.40 -14.51 -2.33
C PRO A 145 -3.71 -14.76 -3.10
N PRO A 146 -4.38 -15.93 -3.02
CA PRO A 146 -5.61 -16.18 -3.78
C PRO A 146 -6.80 -15.30 -3.38
N ARG A 147 -6.87 -14.87 -2.10
CA ARG A 147 -7.97 -14.02 -1.60
C ARG A 147 -7.78 -12.56 -2.01
N LEU A 148 -6.53 -12.09 -2.02
CA LEU A 148 -6.17 -10.76 -2.51
C LEU A 148 -6.45 -10.64 -4.01
N PHE A 149 -6.02 -11.63 -4.80
CA PHE A 149 -6.22 -11.64 -6.24
C PHE A 149 -7.71 -11.67 -6.65
N ARG A 150 -8.54 -12.52 -6.02
CA ARG A 150 -9.99 -12.55 -6.30
C ARG A 150 -10.68 -11.20 -6.04
N ARG A 151 -10.21 -10.45 -5.04
CA ARG A 151 -10.78 -9.16 -4.64
C ARG A 151 -10.41 -8.05 -5.64
N LEU A 152 -9.14 -7.99 -6.03
CA LEU A 152 -8.67 -7.05 -7.07
C LEU A 152 -9.45 -7.24 -8.37
N VAL A 153 -9.73 -8.50 -8.76
CA VAL A 153 -10.56 -8.83 -9.92
C VAL A 153 -12.00 -8.35 -9.75
N SER A 154 -12.61 -8.49 -8.57
CA SER A 154 -14.00 -8.03 -8.34
C SER A 154 -14.15 -6.50 -8.40
N LEU A 155 -13.16 -5.74 -7.92
CA LEU A 155 -13.18 -4.28 -8.00
C LEU A 155 -12.95 -3.78 -9.43
N SER A 156 -12.05 -4.43 -10.18
CA SER A 156 -11.89 -4.16 -11.61
C SER A 156 -13.19 -4.43 -12.38
N GLN A 157 -13.90 -5.52 -12.09
CA GLN A 157 -15.20 -5.81 -12.74
C GLN A 157 -16.29 -4.80 -12.35
N ALA A 158 -16.35 -4.38 -11.09
CA ALA A 158 -17.29 -3.35 -10.65
C ALA A 158 -17.01 -2.00 -11.32
N ALA A 159 -15.75 -1.58 -11.40
CA ALA A 159 -15.34 -0.36 -12.09
C ALA A 159 -15.63 -0.39 -13.61
N MET A 160 -15.55 -1.57 -14.25
CA MET A 160 -15.93 -1.74 -15.66
C MET A 160 -17.46 -1.77 -15.89
N ALA A 161 -18.24 -2.20 -14.89
CA ALA A 161 -19.70 -2.18 -14.97
C ALA A 161 -20.27 -0.77 -14.82
N ASP A 162 -19.63 0.10 -14.03
CA ASP A 162 -20.04 1.51 -13.89
C ASP A 162 -19.67 2.37 -15.12
N SER A 163 -18.58 2.05 -15.83
CA SER A 163 -18.17 2.79 -17.04
C SER A 163 -18.93 2.41 -18.31
N SER A 164 -19.73 1.34 -18.29
CA SER A 164 -20.56 0.88 -19.42
C SER A 164 -22.01 1.33 -19.36
N ASN A 165 -22.38 2.09 -18.32
CA ASN A 165 -23.71 2.70 -18.14
C ASN A 165 -23.76 4.23 -18.40
N CYS A 166 -22.71 4.80 -19.02
CA CYS A 166 -22.67 6.18 -19.52
C CYS A 166 -22.65 6.21 -21.06
#